data_AF-A0A2E1MUG3-F1
#
_entry.id   AF-A0A2E1MUG3-F1
#
_cell.length_a   1.000
_cell.length_b   1.000
_cell.length_c   1.000
_cell.angle_alpha   90.00
_cell.angle_beta   90.00
_cell.angle_gamma   90.00
#
_symmetry.space_group_name_H-M   'P 1'
#
loop_
_entity.id
_entity.type
_entity.pdbx_description
1 polymer ?
#
loop_
_entity_poly.entity_id
_entity_poly.type
_entity_poly.pdbx_seq_one_letter_code
_entity_poly.pdbx_strand_id
1 'polypeptide(L)'
;MSLVSSPFLDSQQFFWFKMTLNIKKLCVGADSVLDLYNRQEFVRGRYGETIHITRMFPKRFEEVLNGGSIYWVIKGKLCVRQEILKIERFTDNDNVNRCRLDLNKDLILTVPFKERPFQGWRYLETKNSPSDTRLFDINNKNDDQEIISDLHSLGLV
;
A
#
# COMPACT_ATOMS: atom_id res chain seq x y z
N MET A 1 -34.59 43.60 -1.04
CA MET A 1 -34.66 42.24 -0.48
C MET A 1 -33.86 41.30 -1.36
N SER A 2 -32.97 40.51 -0.77
CA SER A 2 -32.13 39.53 -1.45
C SER A 2 -32.75 38.13 -1.37
N LEU A 3 -32.95 37.48 -2.52
CA LEU A 3 -33.07 36.03 -2.61
C LEU A 3 -32.10 35.56 -3.69
N VAL A 4 -30.91 35.14 -3.26
CA VAL A 4 -29.90 34.55 -4.15
C VAL A 4 -30.20 33.06 -4.23
N SER A 5 -30.52 32.59 -5.42
CA SER A 5 -30.84 31.19 -5.70
C SER A 5 -29.58 30.34 -5.86
N SER A 6 -29.40 29.33 -5.00
CA SER A 6 -28.66 28.10 -5.31
C SER A 6 -29.10 27.00 -4.33
N PRO A 7 -29.29 25.77 -4.81
CA PRO A 7 -28.28 24.77 -4.50
C PRO A 7 -27.99 23.86 -5.71
N PHE A 8 -27.25 24.36 -6.69
CA PHE A 8 -26.52 23.50 -7.62
C PHE A 8 -25.17 23.12 -6.99
N LEU A 9 -25.20 22.34 -5.90
CA LEU A 9 -24.00 21.63 -5.45
C LEU A 9 -23.79 20.48 -6.43
N ASP A 10 -22.73 20.60 -7.21
CA ASP A 10 -22.47 19.77 -8.37
C ASP A 10 -22.24 18.30 -7.98
N SER A 11 -22.99 17.40 -8.61
CA SER A 11 -22.83 15.95 -8.46
C SER A 11 -21.43 15.48 -8.92
N GLN A 12 -20.78 16.22 -9.82
CA GLN A 12 -19.38 15.97 -10.20
C GLN A 12 -18.42 16.24 -9.04
N GLN A 13 -18.67 17.25 -8.20
CA GLN A 13 -17.81 17.59 -7.07
C GLN A 13 -17.88 16.52 -5.96
N PHE A 14 -19.05 15.92 -5.74
CA PHE A 14 -19.21 14.72 -4.89
C PHE A 14 -18.55 13.47 -5.47
N PHE A 15 -18.52 13.32 -6.81
CA PHE A 15 -17.89 12.18 -7.47
C PHE A 15 -16.36 12.23 -7.37
N TRP A 16 -15.77 13.42 -7.48
CA TRP A 16 -14.33 13.64 -7.31
C TRP A 16 -13.83 13.37 -5.89
N PHE A 17 -14.65 13.64 -4.86
CA PHE A 17 -14.29 13.37 -3.45
C PHE A 17 -14.28 11.88 -3.07
N LYS A 18 -14.71 10.98 -3.97
CA LYS A 18 -14.92 9.54 -3.67
C LYS A 18 -13.87 8.59 -4.24
N MET A 19 -12.82 9.09 -4.91
CA MET A 19 -11.79 8.22 -5.49
C MET A 19 -10.80 7.73 -4.43
N THR A 20 -11.06 6.54 -3.87
CA THR A 20 -10.07 5.75 -3.12
C THR A 20 -8.76 5.67 -3.91
N LEU A 21 -7.64 5.96 -3.24
CA LEU A 21 -6.31 6.01 -3.84
C LEU A 21 -5.36 5.06 -3.11
N ASN A 22 -4.69 4.18 -3.85
CA ASN A 22 -3.69 3.28 -3.30
C ASN A 22 -2.30 3.91 -3.36
N ILE A 23 -1.35 3.33 -2.65
CA ILE A 23 0.08 3.68 -2.72
C ILE A 23 0.86 2.43 -3.10
N LYS A 24 1.73 2.48 -4.11
CA LYS A 24 2.76 1.45 -4.33
C LYS A 24 4.11 1.88 -3.76
N LYS A 25 4.81 0.95 -3.12
CA LYS A 25 6.11 1.20 -2.48
C LYS A 25 7.08 0.04 -2.68
N LEU A 26 8.36 0.35 -2.92
CA LEU A 26 9.42 -0.67 -2.89
C LEU A 26 9.61 -1.23 -1.47
N CYS A 27 9.56 -2.56 -1.34
CA CYS A 27 9.93 -3.29 -0.13
C CYS A 27 11.43 -3.60 -0.18
N VAL A 28 12.26 -2.58 0.10
CA VAL A 28 13.71 -2.67 -0.06
C VAL A 28 14.29 -3.79 0.81
N GLY A 29 15.12 -4.63 0.18
CA GLY A 29 15.82 -5.75 0.80
C GLY A 29 14.92 -6.93 1.20
N ALA A 30 13.61 -6.92 0.92
CA ALA A 30 12.78 -8.11 1.03
C ALA A 30 12.86 -8.90 -0.28
N ASP A 31 13.07 -10.20 -0.16
CA ASP A 31 13.19 -11.11 -1.30
C ASP A 31 11.90 -11.89 -1.53
N SER A 32 11.04 -12.04 -0.51
CA SER A 32 9.74 -12.71 -0.59
C SER A 32 8.64 -12.02 0.24
N VAL A 33 7.39 -12.51 0.18
CA VAL A 33 6.29 -12.00 1.02
C VAL A 33 6.51 -12.41 2.49
N LEU A 34 7.08 -13.60 2.71
CA LEU A 34 7.48 -14.07 4.03
C LEU A 34 8.51 -13.14 4.72
N ASP A 35 9.45 -12.55 3.98
CA ASP A 35 10.38 -11.55 4.53
C ASP A 35 9.66 -10.29 5.05
N LEU A 36 8.66 -9.81 4.30
CA LEU A 36 7.83 -8.67 4.71
C LEU A 36 7.03 -9.03 5.96
N TYR A 37 6.41 -10.22 5.98
CA TYR A 37 5.67 -10.73 7.13
C TYR A 37 6.55 -10.82 8.39
N ASN A 38 7.74 -11.44 8.30
CA ASN A 38 8.66 -11.62 9.42
C ASN A 38 9.15 -10.29 10.00
N ARG A 39 9.40 -9.28 9.15
CA ARG A 39 9.73 -7.91 9.61
C ARG A 39 8.57 -7.28 10.36
N GLN A 40 7.34 -7.49 9.87
CA GLN A 40 6.16 -6.97 10.53
C GLN A 40 5.85 -7.70 11.84
N GLU A 41 6.13 -9.01 11.97
CA GLU A 41 6.07 -9.69 13.27
C GLU A 41 7.09 -9.14 14.27
N PHE A 42 8.34 -8.85 13.84
CA PHE A 42 9.31 -8.19 14.71
C PHE A 42 8.84 -6.80 15.19
N VAL A 43 8.21 -6.02 14.30
CA VAL A 43 7.61 -4.72 14.64
C VAL A 43 6.41 -4.89 15.57
N ARG A 44 5.49 -5.82 15.29
CA ARG A 44 4.34 -6.16 16.16
C ARG A 44 4.79 -6.61 17.54
N GLY A 45 5.85 -7.41 17.65
CA GLY A 45 6.43 -7.84 18.93
C GLY A 45 7.02 -6.70 19.78
N ARG A 46 7.37 -5.57 19.16
CA ARG A 46 7.90 -4.37 19.83
C ARG A 46 6.86 -3.30 20.13
N TYR A 47 5.83 -3.17 19.29
CA TYR A 47 4.87 -2.05 19.34
C TYR A 47 3.40 -2.47 19.48
N GLY A 48 3.07 -3.77 19.37
CA GLY A 48 1.69 -4.28 19.35
C GLY A 48 0.94 -4.08 18.03
N GLU A 49 1.52 -3.35 17.08
CA GLU A 49 0.85 -2.84 15.88
C GLU A 49 1.66 -3.11 14.60
N THR A 50 0.97 -3.21 13.46
CA THR A 50 1.64 -3.30 12.14
C THR A 50 1.90 -1.90 11.60
N ILE A 51 3.05 -1.32 11.96
CA ILE A 51 3.41 0.05 11.55
C ILE A 51 4.49 0.07 10.47
N HIS A 52 4.39 1.00 9.51
CA HIS A 52 5.44 1.28 8.54
C HIS A 52 5.85 2.75 8.57
N ILE A 53 7.13 3.02 8.83
CA ILE A 53 7.66 4.39 8.89
C ILE A 53 8.25 4.80 7.53
N THR A 54 7.89 6.00 7.06
CA THR A 54 8.43 6.62 5.85
C THR A 54 8.76 8.10 6.10
N ARG A 55 9.73 8.66 5.38
CA ARG A 55 10.07 10.10 5.50
C ARG A 55 9.06 11.01 4.79
N MET A 56 8.51 10.57 3.66
CA MET A 56 7.59 11.37 2.84
C MET A 56 6.14 11.08 3.19
N PHE A 57 5.42 12.09 3.68
CA PHE A 57 3.98 12.05 3.93
C PHE A 57 3.17 12.22 2.62
N PRO A 58 2.12 11.43 2.37
CA PRO A 58 1.30 11.55 1.16
C PRO A 58 0.45 12.82 1.18
N LYS A 59 0.57 13.66 0.15
CA LYS A 59 -0.22 14.90 0.01
C LYS A 59 -1.74 14.64 -0.12
N ARG A 60 -2.12 13.50 -0.69
CA ARG A 60 -3.51 13.04 -0.91
C ARG A 60 -3.92 12.00 0.14
N PHE A 61 -3.53 12.21 1.40
CA PHE A 61 -3.71 11.21 2.46
C PHE A 61 -5.20 10.90 2.74
N GLU A 62 -6.10 11.87 2.59
CA GLU A 62 -7.55 11.68 2.77
C GLU A 62 -8.13 10.67 1.77
N GLU A 63 -7.73 10.76 0.49
CA GLU A 63 -8.12 9.80 -0.56
C GLU A 63 -7.53 8.40 -0.31
N VAL A 64 -6.39 8.32 0.39
CA VAL A 64 -5.75 7.06 0.79
C VAL A 64 -6.42 6.46 2.04
N LEU A 65 -6.88 7.27 2.97
CA LEU A 65 -7.64 6.83 4.14
C LEU A 65 -9.10 6.45 3.80
N ASN A 66 -9.60 6.85 2.62
CA ASN A 66 -10.88 6.41 2.08
C ASN A 66 -10.83 4.97 1.55
N GLY A 67 -10.39 4.01 2.37
CA GLY A 67 -10.29 2.57 2.04
C GLY A 67 -9.09 2.17 1.17
N GLY A 68 -8.04 3.01 1.10
CA GLY A 68 -6.86 2.75 0.30
C GLY A 68 -5.89 1.72 0.93
N SER A 69 -5.05 1.14 0.09
CA SER A 69 -4.04 0.15 0.47
C SER A 69 -2.63 0.55 0.05
N ILE A 70 -1.64 0.09 0.82
CA ILE A 70 -0.25 0.01 0.38
C ILE A 70 -0.05 -1.30 -0.39
N TYR A 71 0.48 -1.20 -1.60
CA TYR A 71 0.91 -2.33 -2.41
C TYR A 71 2.43 -2.39 -2.40
N TRP A 72 2.97 -3.56 -2.10
CA TRP A 72 4.40 -3.80 -1.96
C TRP A 72 5.00 -4.35 -3.24
N VAL A 73 6.09 -3.72 -3.67
CA VAL A 73 6.94 -4.23 -4.76
C VAL A 73 8.09 -5.02 -4.16
N ILE A 74 8.12 -6.31 -4.44
CA ILE A 74 9.13 -7.29 -3.99
C ILE A 74 9.77 -7.88 -5.24
N LYS A 75 11.12 -7.91 -5.32
CA LYS A 75 11.88 -8.31 -6.54
C LYS A 75 11.35 -7.72 -7.87
N GLY A 76 10.83 -6.49 -7.85
CA GLY A 76 10.26 -5.84 -9.04
C GLY A 76 8.84 -6.27 -9.45
N LYS A 77 8.14 -7.02 -8.58
CA LYS A 77 6.73 -7.41 -8.76
C LYS A 77 5.85 -6.78 -7.67
N LEU A 78 4.79 -6.09 -8.08
CA LEU A 78 3.68 -5.69 -7.21
C LEU A 78 2.81 -6.94 -6.97
N CYS A 79 2.89 -7.52 -5.76
CA CYS A 79 2.39 -8.89 -5.52
C CYS A 79 1.66 -9.09 -4.17
N VAL A 80 1.66 -8.08 -3.29
CA VAL A 80 0.95 -8.14 -2.01
C VAL A 80 0.52 -6.75 -1.59
N ARG A 81 -0.67 -6.62 -0.99
CA ARG A 81 -1.21 -5.37 -0.45
C ARG A 81 -1.63 -5.49 1.02
N GLN A 82 -1.73 -4.34 1.68
CA GLN A 82 -2.33 -4.19 3.01
C GLN A 82 -3.15 -2.91 3.03
N GLU A 83 -4.30 -2.93 3.67
CA GLU A 83 -5.09 -1.73 3.93
C GLU A 83 -4.33 -0.74 4.83
N ILE A 84 -4.47 0.55 4.56
CA ILE A 84 -3.90 1.63 5.37
C ILE A 84 -4.99 2.15 6.30
N LEU A 85 -4.88 1.84 7.59
CA LEU A 85 -5.83 2.20 8.63
C LEU A 85 -5.64 3.65 9.13
N LYS A 86 -4.39 4.14 9.13
CA LYS A 86 -4.03 5.46 9.65
C LYS A 86 -2.79 6.02 8.98
N ILE A 87 -2.70 7.34 8.89
CA ILE A 87 -1.52 8.06 8.38
C ILE A 87 -1.27 9.25 9.32
N GLU A 88 -0.14 9.24 10.03
CA GLU A 88 0.20 10.27 11.01
C GLU A 88 1.57 10.90 10.75
N ARG A 89 1.69 12.19 11.06
CA ARG A 89 2.98 12.87 11.15
C ARG A 89 3.51 12.74 12.56
N PHE A 90 4.80 12.48 12.68
CA PHE A 90 5.51 12.60 13.95
C PHE A 90 6.93 13.10 13.70
N THR A 91 7.49 13.76 14.70
CA THR A 91 8.91 14.09 14.76
C THR A 91 9.59 13.04 15.61
N ASP A 92 10.69 12.48 15.15
CA ASP A 92 11.43 11.49 15.92
C ASP A 92 12.52 12.12 16.81
N ASN A 93 13.25 11.28 17.56
CA ASN A 93 14.31 11.72 18.45
C ASN A 93 15.45 12.47 17.73
N ASP A 94 15.68 12.19 16.44
CA ASP A 94 16.65 12.92 15.59
C ASP A 94 16.12 14.28 15.09
N ASN A 95 14.94 14.72 15.55
CA ASN A 95 14.22 15.91 15.10
C ASN A 95 13.84 15.88 13.60
N VAL A 96 13.68 14.68 13.01
CA VAL A 96 13.29 14.49 11.61
C VAL A 96 11.79 14.27 11.51
N ASN A 97 11.12 15.09 10.69
CA ASN A 97 9.73 14.87 10.32
C ASN A 97 9.56 13.53 9.57
N ARG A 98 8.72 12.64 10.10
CA ARG A 98 8.41 11.33 9.55
C ARG A 98 6.89 11.11 9.47
N CYS A 99 6.52 10.07 8.75
CA CYS A 99 5.16 9.62 8.53
C CYS A 99 5.05 8.17 9.03
N ARG A 100 4.10 7.91 9.93
CA ARG A 100 3.71 6.60 10.43
C ARG A 100 2.47 6.16 9.64
N LEU A 101 2.57 5.01 8.97
CA LEU A 101 1.44 4.33 8.35
C LEU A 101 1.04 3.17 9.25
N ASP A 102 -0.21 3.15 9.69
CA ASP A 102 -0.77 2.00 10.41
C ASP A 102 -1.44 1.12 9.38
N LEU A 103 -1.04 -0.14 9.36
CA LEU A 103 -1.48 -1.10 8.35
C LEU A 103 -2.33 -2.18 9.01
N ASN A 104 -3.27 -2.72 8.25
CA ASN A 104 -3.93 -3.96 8.62
C ASN A 104 -2.88 -5.09 8.74
N LYS A 105 -3.03 -5.99 9.71
CA LYS A 105 -2.13 -7.15 9.89
C LYS A 105 -2.14 -8.06 8.66
N ASP A 106 -3.29 -8.14 8.00
CA ASP A 106 -3.55 -9.04 6.89
C ASP A 106 -2.79 -8.64 5.62
N LEU A 107 -1.91 -9.53 5.16
CA LEU A 107 -1.23 -9.45 3.87
C LEU A 107 -2.11 -10.14 2.81
N ILE A 108 -2.62 -9.37 1.85
CA ILE A 108 -3.46 -9.89 0.77
C ILE A 108 -2.60 -10.02 -0.47
N LEU A 109 -2.38 -11.26 -0.93
CA LEU A 109 -1.66 -11.53 -2.17
C LEU A 109 -2.48 -11.04 -3.37
N THR A 110 -1.80 -10.49 -4.36
CA THR A 110 -2.40 -9.98 -5.60
C THR A 110 -1.85 -10.72 -6.80
N VAL A 111 -2.54 -10.66 -7.94
CA VAL A 111 -2.00 -11.10 -9.23
C VAL A 111 -0.66 -10.38 -9.46
N PRO A 112 0.48 -11.07 -9.66
CA PRO A 112 1.78 -10.41 -9.72
C PRO A 112 1.92 -9.51 -10.94
N PHE A 113 2.17 -8.22 -10.71
CA PHE A 113 2.34 -7.23 -11.78
C PHE A 113 3.78 -6.71 -11.84
N LYS A 114 4.43 -6.78 -13.01
CA LYS A 114 5.82 -6.31 -13.19
C LYS A 114 5.89 -4.78 -13.09
N GLU A 115 6.69 -4.30 -12.15
CA GLU A 115 6.82 -2.89 -11.83
C GLU A 115 8.21 -2.37 -12.18
N ARG A 116 8.30 -1.14 -12.71
CA ARG A 116 9.60 -0.52 -13.03
C ARG A 116 10.23 0.04 -11.75
N PRO A 117 11.56 0.02 -11.58
CA PRO A 117 12.22 0.63 -10.43
C PRO A 117 11.82 2.11 -10.26
N PHE A 118 11.47 2.50 -9.03
CA PHE A 118 11.19 3.89 -8.65
C PHE A 118 11.68 4.19 -7.23
N GLN A 119 11.98 5.45 -6.94
CA GLN A 119 12.44 5.85 -5.61
C GLN A 119 11.27 6.19 -4.67
N GLY A 120 11.25 5.60 -3.47
CA GLY A 120 10.26 5.92 -2.43
C GLY A 120 8.92 5.22 -2.64
N TRP A 121 7.85 5.99 -2.77
CA TRP A 121 6.48 5.52 -3.03
C TRP A 121 5.82 6.32 -4.16
N ARG A 122 4.77 5.78 -4.78
CA ARG A 122 3.95 6.45 -5.80
C ARG A 122 2.47 6.17 -5.52
N TYR A 123 1.59 7.07 -5.93
CA TYR A 123 0.16 6.74 -5.96
C TYR A 123 -0.12 5.66 -7.01
N LEU A 124 -1.15 4.88 -6.73
CA LEU A 124 -1.68 3.83 -7.59
C LEU A 124 -3.21 4.02 -7.62
N GLU A 125 -3.76 4.30 -8.80
CA GLU A 125 -5.20 4.43 -8.94
C GLU A 125 -5.86 3.05 -8.80
N THR A 126 -7.05 2.99 -8.20
CA THR A 126 -7.75 1.70 -7.97
C THR A 126 -7.96 0.90 -9.25
N LYS A 127 -8.30 1.54 -10.38
CA LYS A 127 -8.41 0.90 -11.70
C LYS A 127 -7.10 0.32 -12.27
N ASN A 128 -5.94 0.74 -11.75
CA ASN A 128 -4.61 0.27 -12.15
C ASN A 128 -4.02 -0.70 -11.12
N SER A 129 -4.76 -1.01 -10.05
CA SER A 129 -4.31 -1.88 -8.97
C SER A 129 -4.53 -3.34 -9.36
N PRO A 130 -3.55 -4.25 -9.16
CA PRO A 130 -3.77 -5.67 -9.42
C PRO A 130 -4.87 -6.25 -8.54
N SER A 131 -5.65 -7.18 -9.08
CA SER A 131 -6.71 -7.89 -8.35
C SER A 131 -6.13 -8.75 -7.23
N ASP A 132 -6.90 -8.92 -6.17
CA ASP A 132 -6.59 -9.84 -5.07
C ASP A 132 -6.70 -11.30 -5.52
N THR A 133 -5.83 -12.15 -4.98
CA THR A 133 -5.84 -13.60 -5.17
C THR A 133 -6.35 -14.29 -3.91
N ARG A 134 -5.71 -14.05 -2.76
CA ARG A 134 -6.01 -14.68 -1.46
C ARG A 134 -5.27 -13.98 -0.31
N LEU A 135 -5.65 -14.31 0.92
CA LEU A 135 -4.84 -13.98 2.10
C LEU A 135 -3.53 -14.78 2.08
N PHE A 136 -2.43 -14.17 2.50
CA PHE A 136 -1.14 -14.83 2.73
C PHE A 136 -1.24 -15.77 3.95
N ASP A 137 -0.72 -16.99 3.82
CA ASP A 137 -0.61 -17.95 4.91
C ASP A 137 0.83 -18.40 5.07
N ILE A 138 1.42 -18.14 6.25
CA ILE A 138 2.78 -18.53 6.60
C ILE A 138 3.03 -20.06 6.47
N ASN A 139 1.98 -20.87 6.59
CA ASN A 139 2.08 -22.33 6.47
C ASN A 139 2.04 -22.80 5.01
N ASN A 140 1.59 -21.95 4.08
CA ASN A 140 1.50 -22.28 2.67
C ASN A 140 2.84 -22.04 1.97
N LYS A 141 3.53 -23.16 1.69
CA LYS A 141 4.87 -23.18 1.06
C LYS A 141 4.87 -22.69 -0.39
N ASN A 142 3.71 -22.49 -1.01
CA ASN A 142 3.59 -22.11 -2.41
C ASN A 142 3.54 -20.58 -2.62
N ASP A 143 3.25 -19.78 -1.59
CA ASP A 143 3.06 -18.32 -1.68
C ASP A 143 4.28 -17.62 -2.32
N ASP A 144 5.48 -18.06 -1.94
CA ASP A 144 6.74 -17.55 -2.51
C ASP A 144 7.09 -18.25 -3.85
N GLN A 145 6.61 -19.46 -4.11
CA GLN A 145 6.91 -20.23 -5.34
C GLN A 145 6.04 -19.81 -6.54
N GLU A 146 4.78 -19.46 -6.31
CA GLU A 146 3.86 -18.95 -7.35
C GLU A 146 4.42 -17.65 -7.97
N ILE A 147 4.97 -16.76 -7.14
CA ILE A 147 5.65 -15.54 -7.58
C ILE A 147 6.90 -15.84 -8.44
N ILE A 148 7.59 -16.96 -8.19
CA ILE A 148 8.78 -17.39 -8.94
C ILE A 148 8.39 -18.05 -10.27
N SER A 149 7.32 -18.85 -10.31
CA SER A 149 6.83 -19.50 -11.55
C SER A 149 6.57 -18.48 -12.67
N ASP A 150 5.98 -17.34 -12.32
CA ASP A 150 5.74 -16.20 -13.21
C ASP A 150 7.02 -15.48 -13.72
N LEU A 151 8.22 -15.82 -13.23
CA LEU A 151 9.47 -15.32 -13.84
C LEU A 151 9.85 -16.13 -15.09
N HIS A 152 9.58 -17.45 -15.09
CA HIS A 152 9.85 -18.35 -16.20
C HIS A 152 8.88 -18.16 -17.36
N SER A 153 7.57 -18.02 -17.08
CA SER A 153 6.54 -17.85 -18.12
C SER A 153 6.66 -16.54 -18.91
N LEU A 154 7.29 -15.51 -18.32
CA LEU A 154 7.50 -14.20 -18.94
C LEU A 154 8.90 -14.01 -19.55
N GLY A 155 9.76 -15.03 -19.55
CA GLY A 155 11.08 -14.99 -20.19
C GLY A 155 12.03 -13.93 -19.63
N LEU A 156 12.10 -13.79 -18.30
CA LEU A 156 12.91 -12.76 -17.62
C LEU A 156 14.07 -13.32 -16.79
N VAL A 157 14.33 -14.63 -16.91
CA VAL A 157 15.57 -15.33 -16.57
C VAL A 157 15.83 -16.34 -17.70
#